data_AF-A0ABD1D0P7-F1
#
_entry.id   AF-A0ABD1D0P7-F1
#
_cell.length_a   1.000
_cell.length_b   1.000
_cell.length_c   1.000
_cell.angle_alpha   90.00
_cell.angle_beta   90.00
_cell.angle_gamma   90.00
#
_symmetry.space_group_name_H-M   'P 1'
#
loop_
_entity.id
_entity.type
_entity.pdbx_description
1 polymer ?
#
loop_
_entity_poly.entity_id
_entity_poly.type
_entity_poly.pdbx_seq_one_letter_code
_entity_poly.pdbx_strand_id
1 'polypeptide(L)'
;MTKRLLDLSLEDKQRFVASFDYVLTDCDGVVWNFHGPIEGVGRAIGVLKDAGKKVVYVSNNSVRTLENYKEQVHKLGHELAEEDLIHPAISVVRYLKSINFQGLIYAICAEPFLKLLKEAGFEVITGPNEPQPESLRLIIPVIRDKKPVKAVIVDHDFNCNHTKLLRAEMYLKSDPDCLLIGGGIDCRVSVTPNFTVLGAGYYLEMLEKSIGRKATILGKPGQPLGEQLKKQFGIEQDKRALFVGDMIAQDVAFGKVAGFQTLLVLTGGASKSDLDAV
;
A
#
# COMPACT_ATOMS: atom_id res chain seq x y z
N MET A 1 -26.55 4.83 -1.21
CA MET A 1 -27.12 3.66 -1.90
C MET A 1 -26.16 3.22 -2.99
N THR A 2 -25.66 1.99 -2.91
CA THR A 2 -24.72 1.40 -3.87
C THR A 2 -25.44 1.12 -5.19
N LYS A 3 -24.81 1.42 -6.32
CA LYS A 3 -25.35 1.16 -7.66
C LYS A 3 -24.53 0.08 -8.35
N ARG A 4 -25.19 -0.89 -9.00
CA ARG A 4 -24.53 -1.90 -9.82
C ARG A 4 -24.38 -1.38 -11.24
N LEU A 5 -23.15 -1.14 -11.67
CA LEU A 5 -22.84 -0.53 -12.98
C LEU A 5 -23.46 -1.30 -14.16
N LEU A 6 -23.54 -2.63 -14.06
CA LEU A 6 -24.13 -3.48 -15.10
C LEU A 6 -25.62 -3.23 -15.33
N ASP A 7 -26.34 -2.84 -14.27
CA ASP A 7 -27.79 -2.64 -14.28
C ASP A 7 -28.19 -1.22 -14.70
N LEU A 8 -27.22 -0.33 -14.93
CA LEU A 8 -27.46 1.03 -15.38
C LEU A 8 -27.83 1.10 -16.87
N SER A 9 -28.63 2.12 -17.22
CA SER A 9 -28.91 2.48 -18.60
C SER A 9 -27.61 2.85 -19.36
N LEU A 10 -27.65 2.82 -20.70
CA LEU A 10 -26.48 3.23 -21.50
C LEU A 10 -26.10 4.69 -21.23
N GLU A 11 -27.10 5.56 -21.09
CA GLU A 11 -26.89 6.97 -20.80
C GLU A 11 -26.24 7.17 -19.43
N ASP A 12 -26.69 6.46 -18.40
CA ASP A 12 -26.09 6.52 -17.06
C ASP A 12 -24.66 5.97 -17.05
N LYS A 13 -24.37 4.92 -17.83
CA LYS A 13 -23.00 4.41 -18.01
C LYS A 13 -22.09 5.45 -18.65
N GLN A 14 -22.57 6.15 -19.69
CA GLN A 14 -21.82 7.22 -20.35
C GLN A 14 -21.58 8.39 -19.39
N ARG A 15 -22.61 8.83 -18.66
CA ARG A 15 -22.48 9.87 -17.62
C ARG A 15 -21.48 9.47 -16.54
N PHE A 16 -21.49 8.21 -16.10
CA PHE A 16 -20.52 7.70 -15.13
C PHE A 16 -19.08 7.81 -15.66
N VAL A 17 -18.81 7.30 -16.86
CA VAL A 17 -17.46 7.37 -17.48
C VAL A 17 -17.02 8.82 -17.74
N ALA A 18 -17.95 9.72 -18.05
CA ALA A 18 -17.66 11.15 -18.22
C ALA A 18 -17.37 11.89 -16.90
N SER A 19 -17.69 11.30 -15.74
CA SER A 19 -17.60 11.98 -14.44
C SER A 19 -16.19 12.03 -13.83
N PHE A 20 -15.23 11.30 -14.39
CA PHE A 20 -13.84 11.22 -13.91
C PHE A 20 -12.84 11.30 -15.06
N ASP A 21 -11.64 11.79 -14.79
CA ASP A 21 -10.48 11.78 -15.71
C ASP A 21 -9.41 10.79 -15.28
N TYR A 22 -9.32 10.53 -13.97
CA TYR A 22 -8.30 9.66 -13.38
C TYR A 22 -8.93 8.35 -12.93
N VAL A 23 -8.31 7.24 -13.32
CA VAL A 23 -8.63 5.89 -12.84
C VAL A 23 -7.45 5.40 -12.03
N LEU A 24 -7.60 5.43 -10.71
CA LEU A 24 -6.64 4.91 -9.76
C LEU A 24 -7.07 3.47 -9.44
N THR A 25 -6.34 2.48 -9.91
CA THR A 25 -6.74 1.07 -9.79
C THR A 25 -5.83 0.34 -8.81
N ASP A 26 -6.42 -0.42 -7.88
CA ASP A 26 -5.68 -1.51 -7.27
C ASP A 26 -5.23 -2.53 -8.33
N CYS A 27 -4.28 -3.38 -7.97
CA CYS A 27 -3.65 -4.36 -8.84
C CYS A 27 -4.11 -5.79 -8.55
N ASP A 28 -3.86 -6.28 -7.33
CA ASP A 28 -4.04 -7.69 -6.96
C ASP A 28 -5.52 -7.92 -6.59
N GLY A 29 -6.25 -8.67 -7.43
CA GLY A 29 -7.70 -8.89 -7.29
C GLY A 29 -8.53 -7.99 -8.22
N VAL A 30 -7.93 -6.97 -8.84
CA VAL A 30 -8.60 -6.04 -9.77
C VAL A 30 -8.07 -6.17 -11.19
N VAL A 31 -6.74 -6.11 -11.37
CA VAL A 31 -6.10 -6.12 -12.69
C VAL A 31 -5.59 -7.53 -13.02
N TRP A 32 -5.05 -8.22 -12.02
CA TRP A 32 -4.62 -9.60 -12.09
C TRP A 32 -4.92 -10.33 -10.80
N ASN A 33 -4.82 -11.66 -10.82
CA ASN A 33 -4.84 -12.50 -9.63
C ASN A 33 -3.63 -13.45 -9.65
N PHE A 34 -3.62 -14.43 -8.75
CA PHE A 34 -2.54 -15.42 -8.66
C PHE A 34 -2.29 -16.19 -9.98
N HIS A 35 -3.30 -16.36 -10.82
CA HIS A 35 -3.21 -17.05 -12.12
C HIS A 35 -2.76 -16.16 -13.28
N GLY A 36 -2.66 -14.84 -13.06
CA GLY A 36 -2.28 -13.87 -14.08
C GLY A 36 -3.34 -12.79 -14.33
N PRO A 37 -3.27 -12.11 -15.49
CA PRO A 37 -4.24 -11.09 -15.88
C PRO A 37 -5.69 -11.54 -15.78
N ILE A 38 -6.55 -10.70 -15.21
CA ILE A 38 -8.00 -10.94 -15.21
C ILE A 38 -8.54 -10.67 -16.62
N GLU A 39 -9.42 -11.57 -17.10
CA GLU A 39 -9.97 -11.50 -18.45
C GLU A 39 -10.68 -10.16 -18.71
N GLY A 40 -10.42 -9.57 -19.88
CA GLY A 40 -11.05 -8.32 -20.32
C GLY A 40 -10.43 -7.04 -19.75
N VAL A 41 -9.59 -7.12 -18.70
CA VAL A 41 -8.96 -5.94 -18.09
C VAL A 41 -8.08 -5.19 -19.07
N GLY A 42 -7.23 -5.88 -19.85
CA GLY A 42 -6.38 -5.21 -20.85
C GLY A 42 -7.19 -4.39 -21.85
N ARG A 43 -8.34 -4.92 -22.30
CA ARG A 43 -9.26 -4.20 -23.18
C ARG A 43 -9.90 -3.00 -22.47
N ALA A 44 -10.33 -3.16 -21.22
CA ALA A 44 -10.93 -2.09 -20.44
C ALA A 44 -9.96 -0.93 -20.21
N ILE A 45 -8.71 -1.22 -19.87
CA ILE A 45 -7.64 -0.21 -19.72
C ILE A 45 -7.42 0.53 -21.04
N GLY A 46 -7.36 -0.20 -22.17
CA GLY A 46 -7.24 0.40 -23.50
C GLY A 46 -8.37 1.39 -23.80
N VAL A 47 -9.63 0.95 -23.63
CA VAL A 47 -10.81 1.81 -23.85
C VAL A 47 -10.81 3.05 -22.95
N LEU A 48 -10.37 2.93 -21.69
CA LEU A 48 -10.25 4.07 -20.79
C LEU A 48 -9.17 5.05 -21.26
N LYS A 49 -7.99 4.56 -21.65
CA LYS A 49 -6.91 5.40 -22.18
C LYS A 49 -7.31 6.08 -23.49
N ASP A 50 -7.95 5.37 -24.40
CA ASP A 50 -8.46 5.92 -25.67
C ASP A 50 -9.53 7.00 -25.45
N ALA A 51 -10.29 6.89 -24.36
CA ALA A 51 -11.25 7.91 -23.91
C ALA A 51 -10.58 9.09 -23.16
N GLY A 52 -9.25 9.19 -23.20
CA GLY A 52 -8.47 10.26 -22.57
C GLY A 52 -8.33 10.15 -21.06
N LYS A 53 -8.62 8.99 -20.46
CA LYS A 53 -8.47 8.79 -19.01
C LYS A 53 -7.01 8.48 -18.65
N LYS A 54 -6.52 9.08 -17.57
CA LYS A 54 -5.23 8.73 -16.97
C LYS A 54 -5.40 7.52 -16.05
N VAL A 55 -4.71 6.42 -16.34
CA VAL A 55 -4.75 5.19 -15.52
C VAL A 55 -3.49 5.12 -14.67
N VAL A 56 -3.65 4.92 -13.36
CA VAL A 56 -2.58 4.81 -12.37
C VAL A 56 -2.80 3.55 -11.55
N TYR A 57 -1.73 2.77 -11.34
CA TYR A 57 -1.74 1.52 -10.60
C TYR A 57 -1.32 1.78 -9.15
N VAL A 58 -2.21 1.53 -8.19
CA VAL A 58 -2.04 1.81 -6.76
C VAL A 58 -2.18 0.53 -5.93
N SER A 59 -1.06 -0.12 -5.65
CA SER A 59 -1.00 -1.40 -4.93
C SER A 59 -0.48 -1.22 -3.50
N ASN A 60 -0.85 -2.10 -2.57
CA ASN A 60 -0.19 -2.21 -1.25
C ASN A 60 0.98 -3.21 -1.24
N ASN A 61 1.30 -3.83 -2.38
CA ASN A 61 2.32 -4.88 -2.48
C ASN A 61 3.71 -4.29 -2.79
N SER A 62 4.49 -4.01 -1.75
CA SER A 62 5.88 -3.54 -1.86
C SER A 62 6.92 -4.65 -2.04
N VAL A 63 6.49 -5.91 -2.18
CA VAL A 63 7.40 -7.06 -2.37
C VAL A 63 7.78 -7.22 -3.84
N ARG A 64 6.93 -6.79 -4.77
CA ARG A 64 7.22 -6.84 -6.21
C ARG A 64 8.17 -5.72 -6.63
N THR A 65 9.11 -6.01 -7.51
CA THR A 65 9.92 -4.96 -8.14
C THR A 65 9.13 -4.26 -9.26
N LEU A 66 9.62 -3.10 -9.68
CA LEU A 66 9.05 -2.37 -10.82
C LEU A 66 9.04 -3.23 -12.10
N GLU A 67 10.08 -4.01 -12.35
CA GLU A 67 10.16 -4.93 -13.49
C GLU A 67 9.06 -5.97 -13.44
N ASN A 68 8.77 -6.54 -12.26
CA ASN A 68 7.65 -7.47 -12.12
C ASN A 68 6.30 -6.80 -12.45
N TYR A 69 6.10 -5.55 -12.05
CA TYR A 69 4.89 -4.80 -12.43
C TYR A 69 4.84 -4.53 -13.93
N LYS A 70 5.95 -4.09 -14.54
CA LYS A 70 6.05 -3.87 -16.00
C LYS A 70 5.71 -5.14 -16.77
N GLU A 71 6.21 -6.30 -16.35
CA GLU A 71 5.87 -7.59 -16.96
C GLU A 71 4.38 -7.93 -16.87
N GLN A 72 3.74 -7.71 -15.73
CA GLN A 72 2.30 -7.98 -15.58
C GLN A 72 1.46 -7.04 -16.44
N VAL A 73 1.81 -5.76 -16.49
CA VAL A 73 1.12 -4.79 -17.35
C VAL A 73 1.35 -5.09 -18.84
N HIS A 74 2.55 -5.55 -19.21
CA HIS A 74 2.81 -6.02 -20.57
C HIS A 74 1.92 -7.20 -20.95
N LYS A 75 1.65 -8.16 -20.05
CA LYS A 75 0.74 -9.28 -20.33
C LYS A 75 -0.71 -8.82 -20.60
N LEU A 76 -1.09 -7.62 -20.17
CA LEU A 76 -2.37 -6.99 -20.50
C LEU A 76 -2.36 -6.29 -21.86
N GLY A 77 -1.22 -6.24 -22.55
CA GLY A 77 -1.04 -5.50 -23.81
C GLY A 77 -0.75 -4.01 -23.62
N HIS A 78 -0.23 -3.61 -22.45
CA HIS A 78 0.07 -2.21 -22.13
C HIS A 78 1.50 -2.03 -21.64
N GLU A 79 2.04 -0.82 -21.79
CA GLU A 79 3.26 -0.42 -21.11
C GLU A 79 2.94 0.28 -19.78
N LEU A 80 3.84 0.11 -18.80
CA LEU A 80 3.77 0.76 -17.50
C LEU A 80 4.88 1.81 -17.38
N ALA A 81 4.47 3.08 -17.34
CA ALA A 81 5.34 4.17 -16.94
C ALA A 81 5.58 4.14 -15.42
N GLU A 82 6.78 4.47 -14.97
CA GLU A 82 7.15 4.34 -13.54
C GLU A 82 6.37 5.33 -12.67
N GLU A 83 6.08 6.50 -13.22
CA GLU A 83 5.26 7.53 -12.59
C GLU A 83 3.81 7.09 -12.35
N ASP A 84 3.32 6.12 -13.12
CA ASP A 84 1.96 5.58 -13.05
C ASP A 84 1.84 4.39 -12.09
N LEU A 85 2.95 3.96 -11.47
CA LEU A 85 2.96 2.95 -10.41
C LEU A 85 3.13 3.61 -9.04
N ILE A 86 2.27 3.22 -8.11
CA ILE A 86 2.31 3.64 -6.72
C ILE A 86 2.19 2.39 -5.85
N HIS A 87 3.18 2.19 -5.00
CA HIS A 87 3.15 1.21 -3.92
C HIS A 87 3.85 1.77 -2.68
N PRO A 88 3.72 1.15 -1.50
CA PRO A 88 4.17 1.72 -0.24
C PRO A 88 5.64 2.15 -0.23
N ALA A 89 6.54 1.40 -0.87
CA ALA A 89 7.95 1.79 -0.93
C ALA A 89 8.20 3.12 -1.67
N ILE A 90 7.46 3.39 -2.75
CA ILE A 90 7.55 4.65 -3.51
C ILE A 90 6.94 5.80 -2.70
N SER A 91 5.77 5.60 -2.08
CA SER A 91 5.11 6.65 -1.30
C SER A 91 5.91 7.01 -0.04
N VAL A 92 6.49 6.02 0.65
CA VAL A 92 7.37 6.27 1.80
C VAL A 92 8.61 7.06 1.41
N VAL A 93 9.29 6.70 0.32
CA VAL A 93 10.45 7.48 -0.15
C VAL A 93 10.06 8.91 -0.52
N ARG A 94 8.93 9.11 -1.20
CA ARG A 94 8.46 10.45 -1.57
C ARG A 94 8.08 11.28 -0.34
N TYR A 95 7.44 10.67 0.65
CA TYR A 95 7.12 11.33 1.92
C TYR A 95 8.39 11.76 2.67
N LEU A 96 9.36 10.84 2.84
CA LEU A 96 10.62 11.16 3.51
C LEU A 96 11.37 12.30 2.81
N LYS A 97 11.38 12.32 1.47
CA LYS A 97 11.95 13.42 0.68
C LYS A 97 11.18 14.73 0.88
N SER A 98 9.84 14.70 0.93
CA SER A 98 9.02 15.92 1.04
C SER A 98 9.18 16.64 2.38
N ILE A 99 9.49 15.89 3.44
CA ILE A 99 9.79 16.44 4.77
C ILE A 99 11.29 16.71 4.99
N ASN A 100 12.13 16.56 3.96
CA ASN A 100 13.59 16.64 4.05
C ASN A 100 14.18 15.77 5.18
N PHE A 101 13.67 14.54 5.31
CA PHE A 101 14.06 13.64 6.39
C PHE A 101 15.58 13.42 6.44
N GLN A 102 16.14 13.50 7.65
CA GLN A 102 17.53 13.21 7.95
C GLN A 102 17.59 12.29 9.17
N GLY A 103 18.44 11.27 9.11
CA GLY A 103 18.68 10.34 10.21
C GLY A 103 18.56 8.88 9.80
N LEU A 104 18.83 8.00 10.78
CA LEU A 104 18.86 6.57 10.55
C LEU A 104 17.44 5.98 10.57
N ILE A 105 17.13 5.13 9.60
CA ILE A 105 15.87 4.40 9.50
C ILE A 105 16.06 2.97 9.98
N TYR A 106 15.17 2.50 10.85
CA TYR A 106 15.01 1.08 11.14
C TYR A 106 13.79 0.54 10.40
N ALA A 107 13.99 -0.41 9.50
CA ALA A 107 12.94 -0.90 8.62
C ALA A 107 12.65 -2.38 8.84
N ILE A 108 11.37 -2.70 9.04
CA ILE A 108 10.81 -4.05 9.00
C ILE A 108 10.04 -4.15 7.69
N CYS A 109 10.73 -4.51 6.61
CA CYS A 109 10.16 -4.62 5.27
C CYS A 109 10.97 -5.58 4.39
N ALA A 110 10.42 -5.96 3.24
CA ALA A 110 11.05 -6.83 2.27
C ALA A 110 12.27 -6.16 1.59
N GLU A 111 13.18 -6.99 1.08
CA GLU A 111 14.43 -6.55 0.45
C GLU A 111 14.24 -5.53 -0.69
N PRO A 112 13.25 -5.65 -1.59
CA PRO A 112 13.02 -4.64 -2.64
C PRO A 112 12.73 -3.24 -2.08
N PHE A 113 12.01 -3.15 -0.96
CA PHE A 113 11.77 -1.88 -0.27
C PHE A 113 13.06 -1.36 0.37
N LEU A 114 13.82 -2.20 1.08
CA LEU A 114 15.12 -1.82 1.65
C LEU A 114 16.07 -1.25 0.58
N LYS A 115 16.11 -1.89 -0.59
CA LYS A 115 16.91 -1.44 -1.74
C LYS A 115 16.47 -0.06 -2.22
N LEU A 116 15.16 0.16 -2.40
CA LEU A 116 14.60 1.43 -2.87
C LEU A 116 14.90 2.59 -1.89
N LEU A 117 14.82 2.35 -0.57
CA LEU A 117 15.22 3.34 0.43
C LEU A 117 16.70 3.72 0.33
N LYS A 118 17.59 2.72 0.18
CA LYS A 118 19.03 2.95 0.04
C LYS A 118 19.38 3.69 -1.25
N GLU A 119 18.78 3.29 -2.38
CA GLU A 119 18.96 3.96 -3.67
C GLU A 119 18.45 5.41 -3.65
N ALA A 120 17.43 5.70 -2.82
CA ALA A 120 16.95 7.05 -2.60
C ALA A 120 17.87 7.91 -1.70
N GLY A 121 18.96 7.34 -1.17
CA GLY A 121 19.96 8.02 -0.36
C GLY A 121 19.73 7.97 1.15
N PHE A 122 18.80 7.14 1.63
CA PHE A 122 18.54 7.01 3.07
C PHE A 122 19.46 5.97 3.72
N GLU A 123 19.91 6.25 4.94
CA GLU A 123 20.59 5.27 5.78
C GLU A 123 19.56 4.34 6.43
N VAL A 124 19.69 3.03 6.20
CA VAL A 124 18.71 2.03 6.66
C VAL A 124 19.39 0.85 7.32
N ILE A 125 18.85 0.43 8.46
CA ILE A 125 19.17 -0.82 9.16
C ILE A 125 17.92 -1.69 9.32
N THR A 126 18.13 -3.00 9.45
CA THR A 126 17.07 -4.00 9.71
C THR A 126 17.62 -5.12 10.62
N GLY A 127 16.82 -6.16 10.85
CA GLY A 127 17.22 -7.36 11.59
C GLY A 127 17.13 -7.23 13.11
N PRO A 128 17.68 -8.19 13.86
CA PRO A 128 18.32 -9.40 13.37
C PRO A 128 17.31 -10.35 12.71
N ASN A 129 17.79 -11.15 11.74
CA ASN A 129 17.00 -12.24 11.16
C ASN A 129 17.23 -13.56 11.90
N GLU A 130 18.39 -13.71 12.54
CA GLU A 130 18.77 -14.93 13.25
C GLU A 130 18.02 -15.06 14.60
N PRO A 131 17.71 -16.30 15.02
CA PRO A 131 17.20 -16.58 16.36
C PRO A 131 18.10 -15.98 17.43
N GLN A 132 17.48 -15.47 18.49
CA GLN A 132 18.19 -14.89 19.63
C GLN A 132 18.15 -15.82 20.84
N PRO A 133 19.15 -15.78 21.74
CA PRO A 133 19.11 -16.55 22.97
C PRO A 133 17.89 -16.20 23.83
N GLU A 134 17.25 -17.20 24.44
CA GLU A 134 16.15 -17.03 25.38
C GLU A 134 16.65 -16.54 26.76
N SER A 135 17.21 -15.33 26.79
CA SER A 135 17.73 -14.70 28.00
C SER A 135 17.55 -13.19 27.94
N LEU A 136 16.84 -12.63 28.93
CA LEU A 136 16.66 -11.19 29.05
C LEU A 136 17.99 -10.45 29.10
N ARG A 137 19.01 -11.00 29.77
CA ARG A 137 20.34 -10.40 29.85
C ARG A 137 21.03 -10.31 28.48
N LEU A 138 20.85 -11.33 27.63
CA LEU A 138 21.49 -11.41 26.32
C LEU A 138 20.71 -10.65 25.24
N ILE A 139 19.38 -10.56 25.35
CA ILE A 139 18.55 -9.83 24.39
C ILE A 139 18.63 -8.31 24.58
N ILE A 140 18.79 -7.82 25.82
CA ILE A 140 18.80 -6.38 26.12
C ILE A 140 19.79 -5.59 25.24
N PRO A 141 21.06 -6.01 25.08
CA PRO A 141 22.01 -5.30 24.21
C PRO A 141 21.60 -5.30 22.73
N VAL A 142 20.86 -6.32 22.27
CA VAL A 142 20.37 -6.44 20.89
C VAL A 142 19.21 -5.48 20.65
N ILE A 143 18.26 -5.42 21.59
CA ILE A 143 17.05 -4.59 21.45
C ILE A 143 17.27 -3.13 21.86
N ARG A 144 18.28 -2.85 22.70
CA ARG A 144 18.66 -1.50 23.17
C ARG A 144 20.09 -1.14 22.76
N ASP A 145 20.38 -1.25 21.45
CA ASP A 145 21.70 -0.95 20.89
C ASP A 145 22.06 0.55 20.82
N LYS A 146 21.12 1.42 21.22
CA LYS A 146 21.26 2.90 21.30
C LYS A 146 21.62 3.57 19.96
N LYS A 147 21.33 2.93 18.83
CA LYS A 147 21.47 3.59 17.53
C LYS A 147 20.53 4.81 17.45
N PRO A 148 20.95 5.92 16.83
CA PRO A 148 20.17 7.16 16.75
C PRO A 148 19.09 7.07 15.66
N VAL A 149 18.20 6.08 15.76
CA VAL A 149 17.11 5.88 14.81
C VAL A 149 16.10 7.02 14.93
N LYS A 150 15.75 7.61 13.78
CA LYS A 150 14.79 8.73 13.65
C LYS A 150 13.51 8.36 12.92
N ALA A 151 13.45 7.18 12.30
CA ALA A 151 12.22 6.62 11.77
C ALA A 151 12.21 5.10 11.89
N VAL A 152 11.05 4.55 12.24
CA VAL A 152 10.72 3.13 12.12
C VAL A 152 9.70 2.96 11.00
N ILE A 153 10.03 2.12 10.01
CA ILE A 153 9.14 1.75 8.92
C ILE A 153 8.67 0.31 9.13
N VAL A 154 7.37 0.07 9.03
CA VAL A 154 6.75 -1.25 9.07
C VAL A 154 5.99 -1.49 7.78
N ASP A 155 6.32 -2.60 7.12
CA ASP A 155 5.73 -3.08 5.88
C ASP A 155 5.78 -4.62 5.87
N HIS A 156 5.41 -5.25 4.77
CA HIS A 156 5.53 -6.69 4.61
C HIS A 156 6.99 -7.15 4.76
N ASP A 157 7.22 -8.01 5.74
CA ASP A 157 8.46 -8.74 5.97
C ASP A 157 8.10 -10.17 6.38
N PHE A 158 8.31 -11.13 5.49
CA PHE A 158 8.05 -12.56 5.77
C PHE A 158 8.98 -13.13 6.85
N ASN A 159 10.08 -12.45 7.16
CA ASN A 159 11.04 -12.81 8.20
C ASN A 159 10.88 -11.89 9.43
N CYS A 160 9.75 -11.21 9.59
CA CYS A 160 9.45 -10.46 10.79
C CYS A 160 9.47 -11.40 12.01
N ASN A 161 10.18 -11.01 13.06
CA ASN A 161 10.29 -11.79 14.28
C ASN A 161 10.13 -10.89 15.51
N HIS A 162 9.94 -11.51 16.68
CA HIS A 162 9.69 -10.77 17.92
C HIS A 162 10.84 -9.80 18.26
N THR A 163 12.10 -10.17 18.03
CA THR A 163 13.26 -9.30 18.29
C THR A 163 13.22 -8.03 17.43
N LYS A 164 12.81 -8.14 16.16
CA LYS A 164 12.67 -6.97 15.30
C LYS A 164 11.63 -6.00 15.85
N LEU A 165 10.51 -6.51 16.36
CA LEU A 165 9.45 -5.70 16.98
C LEU A 165 9.92 -5.06 18.29
N LEU A 166 10.65 -5.79 19.14
CA LEU A 166 11.23 -5.24 20.36
C LEU A 166 12.23 -4.11 20.05
N ARG A 167 13.07 -4.26 19.01
CA ARG A 167 13.98 -3.19 18.55
C ARG A 167 13.21 -1.95 18.12
N ALA A 168 12.22 -2.11 17.25
CA ALA A 168 11.35 -1.03 16.80
C ALA A 168 10.72 -0.30 17.99
N GLU A 169 10.14 -1.05 18.93
CA GLU A 169 9.55 -0.51 20.15
C GLU A 169 10.55 0.30 20.97
N MET A 170 11.77 -0.21 21.16
CA MET A 170 12.81 0.50 21.92
C MET A 170 13.23 1.80 21.25
N TYR A 171 13.38 1.84 19.92
CA TYR A 171 13.66 3.08 19.19
C TYR A 171 12.52 4.10 19.37
N LEU A 172 11.28 3.66 19.19
CA LEU A 172 10.09 4.52 19.29
C LEU A 172 9.83 5.05 20.70
N LYS A 173 10.15 4.27 21.74
CA LYS A 173 10.03 4.69 23.14
C LYS A 173 11.17 5.58 23.61
N SER A 174 12.37 5.45 23.01
CA SER A 174 13.54 6.23 23.40
C SER A 174 13.52 7.64 22.83
N ASP A 175 12.79 7.87 21.74
CA ASP A 175 12.67 9.17 21.07
C ASP A 175 11.21 9.42 20.64
N PRO A 176 10.48 10.31 21.34
CA PRO A 176 9.11 10.68 20.98
C PRO A 176 8.97 11.23 19.55
N ASP A 177 10.03 11.84 19.01
CA ASP A 177 10.05 12.43 17.67
C ASP A 177 10.44 11.42 16.59
N CYS A 178 10.87 10.21 16.96
CA CYS A 178 11.12 9.14 15.99
C CYS A 178 9.84 8.84 15.22
N LEU A 179 9.86 8.91 13.90
CA LEU A 179 8.67 8.64 13.09
C LEU A 179 8.27 7.17 13.19
N LEU A 180 6.97 6.89 13.21
CA LEU A 180 6.43 5.55 12.96
C LEU A 180 5.66 5.59 11.65
N ILE A 181 6.11 4.84 10.66
CA ILE A 181 5.57 4.84 9.31
C ILE A 181 5.08 3.43 8.96
N GLY A 182 3.83 3.34 8.51
CA GLY A 182 3.25 2.10 7.98
C GLY A 182 3.16 2.17 6.46
N GLY A 183 3.62 1.13 5.77
CA GLY A 183 3.44 0.97 4.32
C GLY A 183 2.21 0.14 3.98
N GLY A 184 2.41 -1.02 3.37
CA GLY A 184 1.40 -2.06 3.14
C GLY A 184 1.05 -2.75 4.46
N ILE A 185 0.01 -2.25 5.11
CA ILE A 185 -0.38 -2.62 6.49
C ILE A 185 -1.67 -3.44 6.52
N ASP A 186 -1.88 -4.26 5.51
CA ASP A 186 -2.97 -5.23 5.51
C ASP A 186 -2.81 -6.19 6.70
N CYS A 187 -3.85 -6.37 7.50
CA CYS A 187 -3.83 -7.36 8.59
C CYS A 187 -3.97 -8.78 8.03
N ARG A 188 -4.68 -8.93 6.91
CA ARG A 188 -4.84 -10.21 6.20
C ARG A 188 -4.48 -10.04 4.75
N VAL A 189 -3.60 -10.91 4.25
CA VAL A 189 -3.23 -10.96 2.84
C VAL A 189 -3.89 -12.17 2.21
N SER A 190 -4.68 -11.96 1.17
CA SER A 190 -5.28 -13.03 0.39
C SER A 190 -4.26 -13.61 -0.58
N VAL A 191 -3.93 -14.89 -0.42
CA VAL A 191 -3.10 -15.63 -1.39
C VAL A 191 -4.00 -16.25 -2.46
N THR A 192 -5.14 -16.80 -2.03
CA THR A 192 -6.25 -17.24 -2.89
C THR A 192 -7.57 -16.88 -2.21
N PRO A 193 -8.74 -17.01 -2.89
CA PRO A 193 -10.03 -16.69 -2.26
C PRO A 193 -10.31 -17.46 -0.95
N ASN A 194 -9.73 -18.64 -0.77
CA ASN A 194 -9.94 -19.49 0.42
C ASN A 194 -8.70 -19.60 1.31
N PHE A 195 -7.63 -18.83 1.03
CA PHE A 195 -6.38 -18.90 1.78
C PHE A 195 -5.85 -17.50 2.07
N THR A 196 -5.87 -17.13 3.35
CA THR A 196 -5.35 -15.86 3.85
C THR A 196 -4.22 -16.10 4.84
N VAL A 197 -3.27 -15.18 4.88
CA VAL A 197 -2.13 -15.20 5.81
C VAL A 197 -2.06 -13.92 6.61
N LEU A 198 -1.32 -13.95 7.72
CA LEU A 198 -1.04 -12.77 8.54
C LEU A 198 -0.27 -11.73 7.73
N GLY A 199 -0.75 -10.49 7.74
CA GLY A 199 -0.06 -9.36 7.16
C GLY A 199 0.55 -8.41 8.20
N ALA A 200 1.29 -7.42 7.72
CA ALA A 200 2.09 -6.52 8.55
C ALA A 200 1.25 -5.57 9.42
N GLY A 201 -0.04 -5.41 9.12
CA GLY A 201 -0.95 -4.58 9.91
C GLY A 201 -0.98 -4.98 11.39
N TYR A 202 -0.93 -6.29 11.70
CA TYR A 202 -0.89 -6.75 13.09
C TYR A 202 0.40 -6.35 13.81
N TYR A 203 1.54 -6.38 13.12
CA TYR A 203 2.81 -5.92 13.68
C TYR A 203 2.77 -4.44 14.02
N LEU A 204 2.19 -3.64 13.13
CA LEU A 204 2.03 -2.21 13.34
C LEU A 204 1.09 -1.91 14.51
N GLU A 205 -0.07 -2.58 14.58
CA GLU A 205 -1.01 -2.43 15.70
C GLU A 205 -0.37 -2.75 17.05
N MET A 206 0.48 -3.79 17.12
CA MET A 206 1.21 -4.13 18.33
C MET A 206 2.13 -2.98 18.77
N LEU A 207 2.88 -2.40 17.83
CA LEU A 207 3.76 -1.27 18.10
C LEU A 207 2.96 -0.03 18.54
N GLU A 208 1.92 0.34 17.80
CA GLU A 208 1.05 1.49 18.12
C GLU A 208 0.46 1.38 19.53
N LYS A 209 -0.08 0.20 19.88
CA LYS A 209 -0.63 -0.07 21.22
C LYS A 209 0.44 0.06 22.30
N SER A 210 1.66 -0.43 22.03
CA SER A 210 2.73 -0.38 23.02
C SER A 210 3.31 1.02 23.25
N ILE A 211 3.39 1.84 22.19
CA ILE A 211 3.96 3.19 22.27
C ILE A 211 2.90 4.27 22.55
N GLY A 212 1.61 3.95 22.45
CA GLY A 212 0.51 4.87 22.74
C GLY A 212 0.28 5.95 21.69
N ARG A 213 0.81 5.79 20.46
CA ARG A 213 0.58 6.73 19.34
C ARG A 213 0.44 6.01 18.00
N LYS A 214 -0.18 6.69 17.05
CA LYS A 214 -0.50 6.17 15.72
C LYS A 214 0.62 6.42 14.71
N ALA A 215 0.73 5.52 13.75
CA ALA A 215 1.64 5.61 12.63
C ALA A 215 1.11 6.52 11.53
N THR A 216 2.03 7.09 10.74
CA THR A 216 1.69 7.68 9.44
C THR A 216 1.58 6.55 8.42
N ILE A 217 0.37 6.31 7.90
CA ILE A 217 0.12 5.26 6.91
C ILE A 217 0.27 5.81 5.49
N LEU A 218 1.22 5.27 4.75
CA LEU A 218 1.55 5.64 3.36
C LEU A 218 1.18 4.55 2.35
N GLY A 219 0.50 3.49 2.78
CA GLY A 219 -0.29 2.60 1.94
C GLY A 219 -1.79 2.93 2.03
N LYS A 220 -2.62 2.16 1.34
CA LYS A 220 -4.08 2.16 1.55
C LYS A 220 -4.37 1.59 2.95
N PRO A 221 -5.31 2.15 3.73
CA PRO A 221 -6.24 3.23 3.38
C PRO A 221 -5.78 4.62 3.88
N GLY A 222 -4.48 4.85 4.05
CA GLY A 222 -3.93 6.06 4.65
C GLY A 222 -4.24 7.34 3.86
N GLN A 223 -4.78 8.35 4.55
CA GLN A 223 -5.01 9.69 3.99
C GLN A 223 -3.74 10.32 3.36
N PRO A 224 -2.54 10.22 3.97
CA PRO A 224 -1.33 10.80 3.39
C PRO A 224 -1.01 10.28 1.97
N LEU A 225 -1.35 9.02 1.67
CA LEU A 225 -1.21 8.49 0.31
C LEU A 225 -2.14 9.22 -0.66
N GLY A 226 -3.39 9.47 -0.27
CA GLY A 226 -4.36 10.20 -1.10
C GLY A 226 -3.91 11.62 -1.42
N GLU A 227 -3.39 12.35 -0.43
CA GLU A 227 -2.83 13.70 -0.62
C GLU A 227 -1.62 13.67 -1.56
N GLN A 228 -0.76 12.67 -1.42
CA GLN A 228 0.39 12.48 -2.31
C GLN A 228 -0.04 12.23 -3.76
N LEU A 229 -1.05 11.37 -3.99
CA LEU A 229 -1.58 11.09 -5.34
C LEU A 229 -2.16 12.37 -5.97
N LYS A 230 -2.95 13.15 -5.22
CA LYS A 230 -3.53 14.40 -5.74
C LYS A 230 -2.45 15.38 -6.19
N LYS A 231 -1.42 15.57 -5.36
CA LYS A 231 -0.30 16.45 -5.69
C LYS A 231 0.50 15.95 -6.90
N GLN A 232 0.78 14.65 -6.96
CA GLN A 232 1.59 14.07 -8.02
C GLN A 232 0.90 14.14 -9.39
N PHE A 233 -0.40 13.84 -9.43
CA PHE A 233 -1.15 13.76 -10.69
C PHE A 233 -1.95 15.02 -11.01
N GLY A 234 -1.86 16.08 -10.19
CA GLY A 234 -2.58 17.32 -10.42
C GLY A 234 -4.10 17.16 -10.33
N ILE A 235 -4.58 16.34 -9.39
CA ILE A 235 -6.02 16.12 -9.19
C ILE A 235 -6.58 17.32 -8.41
N GLU A 236 -7.11 18.31 -9.12
CA GLU A 236 -7.70 19.52 -8.53
C GLU A 236 -9.11 19.28 -7.97
N GLN A 237 -9.86 18.38 -8.59
CA GLN A 237 -11.20 17.99 -8.16
C GLN A 237 -11.21 16.51 -7.80
N ASP A 238 -11.22 16.20 -6.51
CA ASP A 238 -11.16 14.82 -5.99
C ASP A 238 -12.21 13.90 -6.64
N LYS A 239 -13.42 14.41 -6.89
CA LYS A 239 -14.51 13.65 -7.51
C LYS A 239 -14.27 13.32 -8.98
N ARG A 240 -13.26 13.92 -9.63
CA ARG A 240 -12.83 13.52 -10.99
C ARG A 240 -11.83 12.37 -10.97
N ALA A 241 -11.53 11.79 -9.80
CA ALA A 241 -10.77 10.55 -9.68
C ALA A 241 -11.69 9.41 -9.23
N LEU A 242 -11.57 8.27 -9.90
CA LEU A 242 -12.21 7.00 -9.55
C LEU A 242 -11.17 6.06 -8.98
N PHE A 243 -11.37 5.60 -7.74
CA PHE A 243 -10.60 4.52 -7.16
C PHE A 243 -11.30 3.18 -7.40
N VAL A 244 -10.63 2.24 -8.08
CA VAL A 244 -11.13 0.90 -8.38
C VAL A 244 -10.43 -0.11 -7.47
N GLY A 245 -11.19 -0.95 -6.78
CA GLY A 245 -10.65 -1.86 -5.78
C GLY A 245 -11.49 -3.11 -5.58
N ASP A 246 -10.93 -4.11 -4.92
CA ASP A 246 -11.60 -5.37 -4.58
C ASP A 246 -11.77 -5.54 -3.06
N MET A 247 -11.20 -4.67 -2.22
CA MET A 247 -11.31 -4.75 -0.77
C MET A 247 -12.01 -3.53 -0.17
N ILE A 248 -13.08 -3.75 0.62
CA ILE A 248 -13.83 -2.66 1.25
C ILE A 248 -12.98 -1.90 2.27
N ALA A 249 -12.29 -2.63 3.16
CA ALA A 249 -11.50 -2.06 4.24
C ALA A 249 -10.26 -1.28 3.76
N GLN A 250 -9.80 -1.55 2.53
CA GLN A 250 -8.62 -0.92 1.95
C GLN A 250 -9.00 0.05 0.85
N ASP A 251 -9.52 -0.43 -0.26
CA ASP A 251 -9.70 0.38 -1.46
C ASP A 251 -10.90 1.31 -1.37
N VAL A 252 -12.05 0.81 -0.91
CA VAL A 252 -13.25 1.64 -0.75
C VAL A 252 -13.04 2.64 0.38
N ALA A 253 -12.45 2.20 1.50
CA ALA A 253 -12.06 3.08 2.60
C ALA A 253 -11.07 4.15 2.13
N PHE A 254 -10.03 3.76 1.37
CA PHE A 254 -9.06 4.69 0.81
C PHE A 254 -9.69 5.72 -0.11
N GLY A 255 -10.49 5.28 -1.08
CA GLY A 255 -11.16 6.19 -2.01
C GLY A 255 -12.08 7.17 -1.28
N LYS A 256 -12.79 6.73 -0.24
CA LYS A 256 -13.60 7.62 0.62
C LYS A 256 -12.76 8.63 1.39
N VAL A 257 -11.70 8.18 2.07
CA VAL A 257 -10.81 9.05 2.87
C VAL A 257 -10.10 10.06 1.98
N ALA A 258 -9.69 9.66 0.77
CA ALA A 258 -9.07 10.54 -0.21
C ALA A 258 -10.08 11.42 -0.96
N GLY A 259 -11.40 11.26 -0.76
CA GLY A 259 -12.44 12.05 -1.41
C GLY A 259 -12.81 11.61 -2.84
N PHE A 260 -12.16 10.56 -3.36
CA PHE A 260 -12.39 10.01 -4.69
C PHE A 260 -13.77 9.37 -4.84
N GLN A 261 -14.20 9.14 -6.07
CA GLN A 261 -15.25 8.16 -6.37
C GLN A 261 -14.70 6.75 -6.13
N THR A 262 -15.57 5.79 -5.84
CA THR A 262 -15.17 4.39 -5.57
C THR A 262 -15.94 3.42 -6.46
N LEU A 263 -15.25 2.45 -7.05
CA LEU A 263 -15.82 1.30 -7.74
C LEU A 263 -15.26 0.02 -7.13
N LEU A 264 -16.13 -0.75 -6.48
CA LEU A 264 -15.79 -2.08 -5.96
C LEU A 264 -16.01 -3.13 -7.06
N VAL A 265 -15.01 -3.96 -7.31
CA VAL A 265 -15.12 -5.17 -8.14
C VAL A 265 -15.15 -6.42 -7.25
N LEU A 266 -15.76 -7.49 -7.74
CA LEU A 266 -15.95 -8.74 -7.00
C LEU A 266 -15.07 -9.87 -7.53
N THR A 267 -13.90 -9.51 -8.07
CA THR A 267 -12.92 -10.43 -8.66
C THR A 267 -11.83 -10.86 -7.68
N GLY A 268 -11.83 -10.31 -6.47
CA GLY A 268 -10.84 -10.55 -5.43
C GLY A 268 -11.45 -10.68 -4.04
N GLY A 269 -11.02 -9.83 -3.10
CA GLY A 269 -11.27 -9.96 -1.67
C GLY A 269 -12.71 -9.70 -1.21
N ALA A 270 -13.53 -8.98 -1.99
CA ALA A 270 -14.93 -8.72 -1.66
C ALA A 270 -15.89 -9.65 -2.41
N SER A 271 -16.91 -10.07 -1.68
CA SER A 271 -18.03 -10.85 -2.17
C SER A 271 -19.31 -10.01 -2.22
N LYS A 272 -20.35 -10.53 -2.88
CA LYS A 272 -21.67 -9.87 -2.89
C LYS A 272 -22.28 -9.78 -1.49
N SER A 273 -22.06 -10.77 -0.63
CA SER A 273 -22.52 -10.76 0.76
C SER A 273 -21.89 -9.64 1.59
N ASP A 274 -20.66 -9.22 1.27
CA ASP A 274 -20.01 -8.12 1.98
C ASP A 274 -20.66 -6.76 1.67
N LEU A 275 -21.34 -6.63 0.52
CA LEU A 275 -22.09 -5.42 0.16
C LEU A 275 -23.41 -5.30 0.91
N ASP A 276 -24.03 -6.41 1.29
CA ASP A 276 -25.29 -6.40 2.03
C ASP A 276 -25.11 -6.01 3.51
N ALA A 277 -23.86 -6.05 4.00
CA ALA A 277 -23.47 -5.73 5.37
C ALA A 277 -23.04 -4.25 5.59
N VAL A 278 -23.03 -3.41 4.55
CA VAL A 278 -22.47 -2.04 4.55
C VAL A 278 -23.46 -1.03 3.96
#